data_AF-A0A7X1PG11-F1
#
_entry.id   AF-A0A7X1PG11-F1
#
_cell.length_a   1.000
_cell.length_b   1.000
_cell.length_c   1.000
_cell.angle_alpha   90.00
_cell.angle_beta   90.00
_cell.angle_gamma   90.00
#
_symmetry.space_group_name_H-M   'P 1'
#
loop_
_entity.id
_entity.type
_entity.pdbx_description
1 polymer ?
#
loop_
_entity_poly.entity_id
_entity_poly.type
_entity_poly.pdbx_seq_one_letter_code
_entity_poly.pdbx_strand_id
1 'polypeptide(L)'
;MTAVLDDRAITALDWLIRLPLLGAYELAMILGEDERATSRVLSDLLHYGWLEAGVISSPEIEPDRLHALSPAGHSEIARALALSPAGLGQELPVDSQETAYRWARVETTVGLNRLLAELVAAVQKTTNLRVEAIRSLPRRRPRSAWWPVEVEAYGCLRADQSLAPFFVAWDRAAASFQHRKKRLAAWYAFSNEQQPWGTGVPSILVLCANASTSAQWTKATQTFAARHADRPLPVLLAEIDAVFSADPLAEVWRGSETNLEAALSERLTWRERVPEECHLRPLADLPQTPSQQMPMRSVLAAADTSSERRAPVLYREIGVTKKRFLDWLAFHPLLTAEDLSVLVHCRRQQAQIVLRRLKDAALIEDLVTRASDDVCDATYYFLSSEGLKTLAQRDGVPARRYARHSSIAAAVTGWQGEGRLQTLLRQFDHTVGTNRFCVGLLADSVRRQIQVIAWLSAADAVMSISSGDRRQLRPDAAVDLQWRGARLRLLVEWDRHTMRGPQMNAKLGRYATYFSETRYQRTNGDWPEHLLVVTTSPSREEDLRARFNSAVGTAGLPFIPLSTSTASLVERLGPFAAVWSNGVEQGRMGLLDVLALAGRQPDSEAKVRWP
;
A
#
# COMPACT_ATOMS: atom_id res chain seq x y z
N MET A 1 -12.96 -11.09 -46.30
CA MET A 1 -12.74 -12.41 -45.69
C MET A 1 -13.23 -12.32 -44.26
N THR A 2 -14.17 -13.18 -43.87
CA THR A 2 -14.67 -13.28 -42.48
C THR A 2 -13.66 -14.08 -41.68
N ALA A 3 -13.02 -13.45 -40.70
CA ALA A 3 -12.11 -14.15 -39.81
C ALA A 3 -12.91 -14.86 -38.73
N VAL A 4 -12.82 -16.19 -38.69
CA VAL A 4 -13.37 -17.02 -37.62
C VAL A 4 -12.37 -17.00 -36.46
N LEU A 5 -12.83 -16.65 -35.25
CA LEU A 5 -12.00 -16.80 -34.05
C LEU A 5 -11.75 -18.29 -33.80
N ASP A 6 -10.50 -18.66 -33.56
CA ASP A 6 -10.17 -20.03 -33.15
C ASP A 6 -10.52 -20.27 -31.67
N ASP A 7 -10.52 -21.53 -31.26
CA ASP A 7 -10.85 -21.93 -29.87
C ASP A 7 -9.94 -21.26 -28.84
N ARG A 8 -8.70 -20.94 -29.23
CA ARG A 8 -7.73 -20.23 -28.38
C ARG A 8 -8.16 -18.79 -28.14
N ALA A 9 -8.55 -18.07 -29.17
CA ALA A 9 -9.05 -16.71 -29.05
C ALA A 9 -10.33 -16.64 -28.21
N ILE A 10 -11.23 -17.62 -28.37
CA ILE A 10 -12.45 -17.74 -27.54
C ILE A 10 -12.08 -17.98 -26.07
N THR A 11 -11.16 -18.91 -25.80
CA THR A 11 -10.69 -19.21 -24.44
C THR A 11 -9.99 -17.99 -23.81
N ALA A 12 -9.17 -17.28 -24.57
CA ALA A 12 -8.51 -16.05 -24.13
C ALA A 12 -9.53 -14.95 -23.78
N LEU A 13 -10.56 -14.79 -24.60
CA LEU A 13 -11.66 -13.87 -24.32
C LEU A 13 -12.42 -14.26 -23.05
N ASP A 14 -12.71 -15.55 -22.84
CA ASP A 14 -13.36 -16.04 -21.61
C ASP A 14 -12.56 -15.66 -20.35
N TRP A 15 -11.23 -15.74 -20.42
CA TRP A 15 -10.38 -15.29 -19.32
C TRP A 15 -10.35 -13.78 -19.17
N LEU A 16 -10.29 -13.02 -20.26
CA LEU A 16 -10.30 -11.55 -20.21
C LEU A 16 -11.60 -10.96 -19.67
N ILE A 17 -12.74 -11.65 -19.83
CA ILE A 17 -14.01 -11.22 -19.22
C ILE A 17 -14.09 -11.57 -17.73
N ARG A 18 -13.43 -12.66 -17.30
CA ARG A 18 -13.34 -13.05 -15.89
C ARG A 18 -12.33 -12.21 -15.12
N LEU A 19 -11.21 -11.89 -15.76
CA LEU A 19 -10.05 -11.20 -15.21
C LEU A 19 -9.69 -10.05 -16.16
N PRO A 20 -10.40 -8.92 -16.09
CA PRO A 20 -10.09 -7.75 -16.91
C PRO A 20 -8.71 -7.20 -16.54
N LEU A 21 -8.02 -6.61 -17.52
CA LEU A 21 -6.65 -6.08 -17.39
C LEU A 21 -5.57 -7.16 -17.21
N LEU A 22 -5.69 -8.28 -17.93
CA LEU A 22 -4.59 -9.25 -18.05
C LEU A 22 -3.52 -8.75 -19.04
N GLY A 23 -2.25 -9.00 -18.69
CA GLY A 23 -1.12 -8.94 -19.60
C GLY A 23 -0.97 -10.24 -20.39
N ALA A 24 0.01 -10.28 -21.31
CA ALA A 24 0.29 -11.49 -22.07
C ALA A 24 0.87 -12.60 -21.17
N TYR A 25 1.67 -12.22 -20.17
CA TYR A 25 2.30 -13.15 -19.24
C TYR A 25 1.28 -13.90 -18.37
N GLU A 26 0.37 -13.18 -17.70
CA GLU A 26 -0.64 -13.84 -16.86
C GLU A 26 -1.59 -14.72 -17.67
N LEU A 27 -1.99 -14.26 -18.87
CA LEU A 27 -2.84 -15.06 -19.73
C LEU A 27 -2.13 -16.32 -20.23
N ALA A 28 -0.83 -16.24 -20.55
CA ALA A 28 -0.04 -17.40 -20.94
C ALA A 28 0.05 -18.45 -19.82
N MET A 29 0.25 -18.02 -18.57
CA MET A 29 0.23 -18.90 -17.40
C MET A 29 -1.12 -19.62 -17.24
N ILE A 30 -2.23 -18.90 -17.41
CA ILE A 30 -3.57 -19.47 -17.31
C ILE A 30 -3.83 -20.51 -18.41
N LEU A 31 -3.44 -20.17 -19.65
CA LEU A 31 -3.64 -21.04 -20.82
C LEU A 31 -2.66 -22.23 -20.86
N GLY A 32 -1.59 -22.19 -20.07
CA GLY A 32 -0.50 -23.18 -20.15
C GLY A 32 0.25 -23.10 -21.48
N GLU A 33 0.36 -21.90 -22.05
CA GLU A 33 0.97 -21.65 -23.37
C GLU A 33 2.20 -20.74 -23.28
N ASP A 34 2.93 -20.60 -24.39
CA ASP A 34 4.03 -19.65 -24.53
C ASP A 34 3.51 -18.20 -24.64
N GLU A 35 4.22 -17.26 -24.02
CA GLU A 35 3.84 -15.84 -24.00
C GLU A 35 3.76 -15.23 -25.41
N ARG A 36 4.59 -15.68 -26.36
CA ARG A 36 4.54 -15.18 -27.74
C ARG A 36 3.30 -15.69 -28.47
N ALA A 37 2.88 -16.92 -28.20
CA ALA A 37 1.63 -17.45 -28.77
C ALA A 37 0.43 -16.66 -28.24
N THR A 38 0.38 -16.43 -26.93
CA THR A 38 -0.64 -15.61 -26.27
C THR A 38 -0.66 -14.18 -26.79
N SER A 39 0.52 -13.57 -26.99
CA SER A 39 0.65 -12.22 -27.57
C SER A 39 0.08 -12.12 -28.98
N ARG A 40 0.20 -13.18 -29.81
CA ARG A 40 -0.42 -13.20 -31.14
C ARG A 40 -1.94 -13.22 -31.04
N VAL A 41 -2.50 -14.07 -30.17
CA VAL A 41 -3.95 -14.14 -29.92
C VAL A 41 -4.48 -12.77 -29.47
N LEU A 42 -3.80 -12.10 -28.54
CA LEU A 42 -4.15 -10.75 -28.09
C LEU A 42 -4.07 -9.71 -29.23
N SER A 43 -3.04 -9.80 -30.08
CA SER A 43 -2.89 -8.93 -31.25
C SER A 43 -4.05 -9.12 -32.25
N ASP A 44 -4.49 -10.35 -32.48
CA ASP A 44 -5.61 -10.65 -33.38
C ASP A 44 -6.92 -10.09 -32.80
N LEU A 45 -7.17 -10.30 -31.51
CA LEU A 45 -8.34 -9.74 -30.82
C LEU A 45 -8.37 -8.20 -30.81
N LEU A 46 -7.20 -7.55 -30.71
CA LEU A 46 -7.05 -6.11 -30.89
C LEU A 46 -7.33 -5.69 -32.34
N HIS A 47 -6.83 -6.45 -33.33
CA HIS A 47 -7.07 -6.18 -34.75
C HIS A 47 -8.56 -6.27 -35.11
N TYR A 48 -9.28 -7.24 -34.53
CA TYR A 48 -10.73 -7.36 -34.69
C TYR A 48 -11.52 -6.29 -33.92
N GLY A 49 -10.85 -5.48 -33.09
CA GLY A 49 -11.47 -4.43 -32.31
C GLY A 49 -12.27 -4.94 -31.12
N TRP A 50 -12.05 -6.19 -30.68
CA TRP A 50 -12.74 -6.77 -29.51
C TRP A 50 -12.11 -6.32 -28.20
N LEU A 51 -10.81 -6.02 -28.23
CA LEU A 51 -10.06 -5.52 -27.09
C LEU A 51 -9.62 -4.08 -27.30
N GLU A 52 -9.35 -3.42 -26.18
CA GLU A 52 -8.51 -2.23 -26.10
C GLU A 52 -7.30 -2.54 -25.22
N ALA A 53 -6.19 -1.84 -25.49
CA ALA A 53 -4.96 -2.00 -24.74
C ALA A 53 -4.50 -0.67 -24.14
N GLY A 54 -3.90 -0.72 -22.96
CA GLY A 54 -3.25 0.41 -22.33
C GLY A 54 -1.93 0.00 -21.71
N VAL A 55 -0.88 0.78 -21.96
CA VAL A 55 0.38 0.64 -21.22
C VAL A 55 0.24 1.39 -19.92
N ILE A 56 0.43 0.69 -18.82
CA ILE A 56 0.41 1.31 -17.50
C ILE A 56 1.80 1.49 -17.00
N SER A 57 1.98 2.59 -16.31
CA SER A 57 3.16 2.80 -15.51
C SER A 57 2.71 2.99 -14.06
N SER A 58 3.18 2.12 -13.18
CA SER A 58 2.97 2.18 -11.74
C SER A 58 4.33 2.05 -11.04
N PRO A 59 4.54 2.66 -9.86
CA PRO A 59 5.73 2.39 -9.08
C PRO A 59 5.84 0.93 -8.59
N GLU A 60 4.74 0.18 -8.58
CA GLU A 60 4.65 -1.19 -8.03
C GLU A 60 4.55 -2.28 -9.10
N ILE A 61 4.35 -1.91 -10.36
CA ILE A 61 4.14 -2.84 -11.46
C ILE A 61 5.15 -2.53 -12.55
N GLU A 62 5.81 -3.55 -13.07
CA GLU A 62 6.59 -3.42 -14.30
C GLU A 62 5.69 -2.93 -15.45
N PRO A 63 6.13 -1.98 -16.28
CA PRO A 63 5.30 -1.50 -17.37
C PRO A 63 4.93 -2.63 -18.33
N ASP A 64 3.63 -2.92 -18.42
CA ASP A 64 3.09 -3.91 -19.35
C ASP A 64 1.85 -3.37 -20.06
N ARG A 65 1.52 -4.00 -21.19
CA ARG A 65 0.31 -3.77 -21.97
C ARG A 65 -0.82 -4.62 -21.41
N LEU A 66 -1.78 -3.96 -20.76
CA LEU A 66 -2.96 -4.60 -20.21
C LEU A 66 -4.15 -4.48 -21.16
N HIS A 67 -4.98 -5.52 -21.18
CA HIS A 67 -6.09 -5.65 -22.13
C HIS A 67 -7.45 -5.62 -21.42
N ALA A 68 -8.40 -4.89 -22.00
CA ALA A 68 -9.80 -4.87 -21.58
C ALA A 68 -10.71 -5.05 -22.80
N LEU A 69 -11.98 -5.40 -22.59
CA LEU A 69 -12.96 -5.40 -23.67
C LEU A 69 -13.15 -3.98 -24.22
N SER A 70 -13.18 -3.85 -25.54
CA SER A 70 -13.64 -2.63 -26.20
C SER A 70 -15.18 -2.53 -26.10
N PRO A 71 -15.79 -1.38 -26.39
CA PRO A 71 -17.24 -1.25 -26.50
C PRO A 71 -17.89 -2.22 -27.52
N ALA A 72 -17.17 -2.53 -28.61
CA ALA A 72 -17.62 -3.50 -29.61
C ALA A 72 -17.54 -4.92 -29.04
N GLY A 73 -16.40 -5.30 -28.44
CA GLY A 73 -16.24 -6.59 -27.78
C GLY A 73 -17.29 -6.81 -26.68
N HIS A 74 -17.55 -5.79 -25.86
CA HIS A 74 -18.61 -5.84 -24.85
C HIS A 74 -19.99 -6.14 -25.44
N SER A 75 -20.33 -5.52 -26.58
CA SER A 75 -21.63 -5.72 -27.24
C SER A 75 -21.75 -7.13 -27.84
N GLU A 76 -20.66 -7.67 -28.39
CA GLU A 76 -20.61 -9.03 -28.94
C GLU A 76 -20.68 -10.09 -27.83
N ILE A 77 -19.92 -9.93 -26.75
CA ILE A 77 -19.97 -10.82 -25.57
C ILE A 77 -21.37 -10.81 -24.94
N ALA A 78 -21.99 -9.64 -24.78
CA ALA A 78 -23.35 -9.55 -24.24
C ALA A 78 -24.33 -10.36 -25.10
N ARG A 79 -24.24 -10.24 -26.42
CA ARG A 79 -25.09 -10.99 -27.35
C ARG A 79 -24.86 -12.50 -27.23
N ALA A 80 -23.61 -12.94 -27.17
CA ALA A 80 -23.27 -14.36 -27.08
C ALA A 80 -23.75 -15.02 -25.78
N LEU A 81 -23.76 -14.26 -24.68
CA LEU A 81 -24.28 -14.74 -23.39
C LEU A 81 -25.80 -14.58 -23.25
N ALA A 82 -26.49 -14.09 -24.29
CA ALA A 82 -27.90 -13.72 -24.27
C ALA A 82 -28.25 -12.73 -23.14
N LEU A 83 -27.32 -11.79 -22.87
CA LEU A 83 -27.45 -10.74 -21.86
C LEU A 83 -27.62 -9.38 -22.53
N SER A 84 -28.33 -8.48 -21.85
CA SER A 84 -28.24 -7.05 -22.18
C SER A 84 -26.86 -6.51 -21.77
N PRO A 85 -26.36 -5.41 -22.36
CA PRO A 85 -25.12 -4.78 -21.90
C PRO A 85 -25.13 -4.43 -20.40
N ALA A 86 -26.27 -4.02 -19.87
CA ALA A 86 -26.42 -3.75 -18.44
C ALA A 86 -26.45 -5.03 -17.59
N GLY A 87 -27.00 -6.13 -18.11
CA GLY A 87 -26.95 -7.45 -17.47
C GLY A 87 -25.53 -7.99 -17.41
N LEU A 88 -24.76 -7.82 -18.50
CA LEU A 88 -23.35 -8.22 -18.55
C LEU A 88 -22.53 -7.55 -17.44
N GLY A 89 -22.67 -6.23 -17.25
CA GLY A 89 -21.99 -5.50 -16.17
C GLY A 89 -22.43 -5.85 -14.74
N GLN A 90 -23.60 -6.50 -14.57
CA GLN A 90 -24.05 -6.99 -13.27
C GLN A 90 -23.43 -8.36 -12.93
N GLU A 91 -23.18 -9.19 -13.93
CA GLU A 91 -22.63 -10.54 -13.76
C GLU A 91 -21.10 -10.58 -13.85
N LEU A 92 -20.51 -9.72 -14.69
CA LEU A 92 -19.10 -9.71 -15.04
C LEU A 92 -18.47 -8.33 -14.88
N PRO A 93 -17.18 -8.27 -14.50
CA PRO A 93 -16.51 -7.01 -14.20
C PRO A 93 -16.00 -6.26 -15.46
N VAL A 94 -16.83 -6.16 -16.50
CA VAL A 94 -16.39 -5.73 -17.86
C VAL A 94 -17.05 -4.45 -18.38
N ASP A 95 -17.98 -3.85 -17.65
CA ASP A 95 -18.59 -2.59 -18.10
C ASP A 95 -17.58 -1.43 -18.05
N SER A 96 -17.83 -0.38 -18.85
CA SER A 96 -16.91 0.77 -18.94
C SER A 96 -16.59 1.47 -17.61
N GLN A 97 -17.54 1.51 -16.67
CA GLN A 97 -17.33 2.13 -15.34
C GLN A 97 -16.47 1.23 -14.45
N GLU A 98 -16.70 -0.08 -14.52
CA GLU A 98 -15.91 -1.09 -13.84
C GLU A 98 -14.48 -1.12 -14.39
N THR A 99 -14.30 -1.09 -15.72
CA THR A 99 -13.00 -0.97 -16.36
C THR A 99 -12.28 0.29 -15.89
N ALA A 100 -12.92 1.46 -15.95
CA ALA A 100 -12.34 2.72 -15.47
C ALA A 100 -11.95 2.65 -13.98
N TYR A 101 -12.77 2.02 -13.15
CA TYR A 101 -12.47 1.80 -11.74
C TYR A 101 -11.23 0.92 -11.54
N ARG A 102 -11.10 -0.16 -12.32
CA ARG A 102 -9.95 -1.06 -12.28
C ARG A 102 -8.68 -0.40 -12.78
N TRP A 103 -8.75 0.45 -13.80
CA TRP A 103 -7.62 1.30 -14.20
C TRP A 103 -7.16 2.23 -13.07
N ALA A 104 -8.08 2.74 -12.25
CA ALA A 104 -7.71 3.54 -11.09
C ALA A 104 -7.06 2.72 -9.98
N ARG A 105 -7.43 1.44 -9.85
CA ARG A 105 -6.91 0.46 -8.88
C ARG A 105 -6.01 -0.57 -9.56
N VAL A 106 -5.18 -0.12 -10.49
CA VAL A 106 -4.53 -1.09 -11.37
C VAL A 106 -3.49 -1.93 -10.66
N GLU A 107 -2.82 -1.38 -9.64
CA GLU A 107 -1.92 -2.12 -8.77
C GLU A 107 -2.63 -3.31 -8.10
N THR A 108 -3.84 -3.08 -7.57
CA THR A 108 -4.67 -4.16 -7.02
C THR A 108 -5.15 -5.12 -8.11
N THR A 109 -5.57 -4.61 -9.27
CA THR A 109 -6.15 -5.45 -10.32
C THR A 109 -5.10 -6.38 -10.94
N VAL A 110 -3.91 -5.87 -11.26
CA VAL A 110 -2.80 -6.67 -11.78
C VAL A 110 -2.29 -7.64 -10.73
N GLY A 111 -2.05 -7.18 -9.49
CA GLY A 111 -1.62 -8.07 -8.41
C GLY A 111 -2.61 -9.22 -8.17
N LEU A 112 -3.91 -8.92 -8.20
CA LEU A 112 -4.96 -9.94 -8.11
C LEU A 112 -4.96 -10.90 -9.31
N ASN A 113 -4.88 -10.38 -10.53
CA ASN A 113 -4.85 -11.20 -11.74
C ASN A 113 -3.62 -12.12 -11.75
N ARG A 114 -2.46 -11.62 -11.36
CA ARG A 114 -1.22 -12.39 -11.22
C ARG A 114 -1.35 -13.50 -10.18
N LEU A 115 -1.87 -13.19 -8.99
CA LEU A 115 -2.15 -14.20 -7.95
C LEU A 115 -3.02 -15.34 -8.50
N LEU A 116 -4.09 -14.99 -9.20
CA LEU A 116 -5.04 -15.97 -9.72
C LEU A 116 -4.45 -16.76 -10.89
N ALA A 117 -3.63 -16.15 -11.74
CA ALA A 117 -2.92 -16.83 -12.82
C ALA A 117 -1.86 -17.80 -12.29
N GLU A 118 -1.06 -17.38 -11.30
CA GLU A 118 -0.10 -18.25 -10.63
C GLU A 118 -0.81 -19.42 -9.90
N LEU A 119 -1.97 -19.18 -9.29
CA LEU A 119 -2.78 -20.24 -8.69
C LEU A 119 -3.27 -21.25 -9.73
N VAL A 120 -3.72 -20.81 -10.91
CA VAL A 120 -4.09 -21.71 -12.01
C VAL A 120 -2.89 -22.57 -12.42
N ALA A 121 -1.74 -21.94 -12.64
CA ALA A 121 -0.51 -22.63 -13.03
C ALA A 121 0.00 -23.61 -11.96
N ALA A 122 -0.14 -23.26 -10.68
CA ALA A 122 0.18 -24.13 -9.55
C ALA A 122 -0.72 -25.36 -9.52
N VAL A 123 -2.04 -25.16 -9.62
CA VAL A 123 -3.04 -26.23 -9.63
C VAL A 123 -2.84 -27.17 -10.82
N GLN A 124 -2.48 -26.66 -12.01
CA GLN A 124 -2.17 -27.49 -13.17
C GLN A 124 -0.99 -28.45 -12.95
N LYS A 125 -0.06 -28.12 -12.04
CA LYS A 125 1.07 -28.99 -11.66
C LYS A 125 0.69 -30.02 -10.58
N THR A 126 -0.48 -29.88 -9.96
CA THR A 126 -0.94 -30.71 -8.85
C THR A 126 -2.00 -31.71 -9.33
N THR A 127 -1.72 -33.01 -9.21
CA THR A 127 -2.56 -34.06 -9.84
C THR A 127 -3.95 -34.23 -9.24
N ASN A 128 -4.15 -33.85 -7.97
CA ASN A 128 -5.41 -34.02 -7.24
C ASN A 128 -6.23 -32.73 -7.12
N LEU A 129 -5.79 -31.63 -7.73
CA LEU A 129 -6.49 -30.35 -7.68
C LEU A 129 -6.89 -29.89 -9.09
N ARG A 130 -8.02 -29.21 -9.19
CA ARG A 130 -8.48 -28.52 -10.40
C ARG A 130 -9.06 -27.16 -10.05
N VAL A 131 -8.96 -26.22 -10.98
CA VAL A 131 -9.65 -24.93 -10.86
C VAL A 131 -11.05 -25.10 -11.43
N GLU A 132 -12.07 -24.95 -10.58
CA GLU A 132 -13.48 -25.02 -10.99
C GLU A 132 -13.96 -23.65 -11.50
N ALA A 133 -13.60 -22.58 -10.79
CA ALA A 133 -14.00 -21.22 -11.14
C ALA A 133 -13.00 -20.21 -10.59
N ILE A 134 -12.64 -19.21 -11.38
CA ILE A 134 -11.88 -18.03 -10.96
C ILE A 134 -12.44 -16.82 -11.69
N ARG A 135 -12.68 -15.73 -10.96
CA ARG A 135 -13.07 -14.43 -11.54
C ARG A 135 -12.86 -13.28 -10.58
N SER A 136 -12.63 -12.11 -11.15
CA SER A 136 -12.86 -10.84 -10.46
C SER A 136 -14.34 -10.62 -10.22
N LEU A 137 -14.69 -10.01 -9.09
CA LEU A 137 -16.08 -9.69 -8.73
C LEU A 137 -16.41 -8.25 -9.14
N PRO A 138 -17.64 -7.97 -9.64
CA PRO A 138 -18.07 -6.61 -9.94
C PRO A 138 -18.03 -5.72 -8.70
N ARG A 139 -17.54 -4.47 -8.84
CA ARG A 139 -17.56 -3.49 -7.74
C ARG A 139 -18.99 -3.16 -7.33
N ARG A 140 -19.88 -3.00 -8.30
CA ARG A 140 -21.29 -2.70 -8.05
C ARG A 140 -21.98 -3.95 -7.52
N ARG A 141 -22.05 -4.02 -6.20
CA ARG A 141 -22.69 -5.14 -5.50
C ARG A 141 -24.21 -4.94 -5.42
N PRO A 142 -25.05 -5.79 -6.05
CA PRO A 142 -26.48 -5.79 -5.79
C PRO A 142 -26.78 -6.23 -4.34
N ARG A 143 -27.97 -5.93 -3.84
CA ARG A 143 -28.38 -6.38 -2.48
C ARG A 143 -28.41 -7.91 -2.36
N SER A 144 -28.76 -8.60 -3.45
CA SER A 144 -28.79 -10.05 -3.58
C SER A 144 -27.43 -10.68 -3.89
N ALA A 145 -26.33 -9.92 -3.84
CA ALA A 145 -25.01 -10.45 -4.15
C ALA A 145 -24.63 -11.57 -3.17
N TRP A 146 -24.20 -12.70 -3.73
CA TRP A 146 -23.76 -13.88 -2.98
C TRP A 146 -22.35 -13.73 -2.41
N TRP A 147 -21.67 -12.60 -2.60
CA TRP A 147 -20.32 -12.34 -2.06
C TRP A 147 -20.33 -11.23 -1.01
N PRO A 148 -19.35 -11.21 -0.07
CA PRO A 148 -19.19 -10.13 0.90
C PRO A 148 -18.94 -8.77 0.23
N VAL A 149 -19.14 -7.67 0.96
CA VAL A 149 -18.71 -6.34 0.48
C VAL A 149 -17.18 -6.22 0.51
N GLU A 150 -16.62 -5.38 -0.36
CA GLU A 150 -15.18 -5.06 -0.36
C GLU A 150 -14.31 -6.36 -0.42
N VAL A 151 -14.71 -7.38 -1.19
CA VAL A 151 -13.83 -8.45 -1.70
C VAL A 151 -13.69 -8.26 -3.21
N GLU A 152 -12.52 -8.57 -3.75
CA GLU A 152 -12.16 -8.24 -5.13
C GLU A 152 -12.31 -9.42 -6.11
N ALA A 153 -12.19 -10.66 -5.63
CA ALA A 153 -12.33 -11.85 -6.47
C ALA A 153 -12.96 -13.04 -5.76
N TYR A 154 -13.30 -14.03 -6.57
CA TYR A 154 -13.76 -15.34 -6.15
C TYR A 154 -12.95 -16.42 -6.87
N GLY A 155 -12.65 -17.49 -6.14
CA GLY A 155 -12.09 -18.70 -6.70
C GLY A 155 -12.73 -19.95 -6.09
N CYS A 156 -12.61 -21.08 -6.77
CA CYS A 156 -13.06 -22.37 -6.31
C CYS A 156 -12.10 -23.45 -6.82
N LEU A 157 -11.50 -24.19 -5.90
CA LEU A 157 -10.74 -25.40 -6.23
C LEU A 157 -11.64 -26.62 -6.14
N ARG A 158 -11.29 -27.68 -6.86
CA ARG A 158 -11.93 -28.99 -6.79
C ARG A 158 -10.88 -30.06 -6.49
N ALA A 159 -11.21 -30.93 -5.55
CA ALA A 159 -10.50 -32.16 -5.24
C ALA A 159 -11.54 -33.28 -5.21
N ASP A 160 -11.47 -34.21 -6.16
CA ASP A 160 -12.49 -35.23 -6.38
C ASP A 160 -13.90 -34.61 -6.55
N GLN A 161 -14.82 -34.94 -5.64
CA GLN A 161 -16.19 -34.41 -5.59
C GLN A 161 -16.33 -33.19 -4.66
N SER A 162 -15.26 -32.82 -3.96
CA SER A 162 -15.26 -31.70 -3.02
C SER A 162 -14.81 -30.40 -3.70
N LEU A 163 -15.47 -29.31 -3.32
CA LEU A 163 -15.23 -27.95 -3.78
C LEU A 163 -14.74 -27.09 -2.63
N ALA A 164 -13.70 -26.29 -2.86
CA ALA A 164 -13.16 -25.34 -1.91
C ALA A 164 -13.33 -23.92 -2.44
N PRO A 165 -14.52 -23.30 -2.24
CA PRO A 165 -14.73 -21.90 -2.61
C PRO A 165 -13.97 -20.96 -1.69
N PHE A 166 -13.52 -19.83 -2.22
CA PHE A 166 -12.89 -18.76 -1.46
C PHE A 166 -13.11 -17.39 -2.11
N PHE A 167 -13.02 -16.35 -1.29
CA PHE A 167 -12.98 -14.96 -1.72
C PHE A 167 -11.57 -14.41 -1.56
N VAL A 168 -11.21 -13.43 -2.38
CA VAL A 168 -9.93 -12.72 -2.26
C VAL A 168 -10.17 -11.27 -1.93
N ALA A 169 -9.51 -10.80 -0.88
CA ALA A 169 -9.46 -9.44 -0.40
C ALA A 169 -8.02 -8.92 -0.54
N TRP A 170 -7.81 -7.89 -1.36
CA TRP A 170 -6.51 -7.25 -1.48
C TRP A 170 -6.40 -6.10 -0.48
N ASP A 171 -5.35 -6.08 0.35
CA ASP A 171 -5.06 -4.98 1.25
C ASP A 171 -3.98 -4.05 0.67
N ARG A 172 -4.09 -2.76 0.98
CA ARG A 172 -3.12 -1.75 0.57
C ARG A 172 -2.42 -1.21 1.80
N ALA A 173 -1.12 -0.95 1.69
CA ALA A 173 -0.33 -0.44 2.82
C ALA A 173 -0.94 0.82 3.44
N ALA A 174 -1.44 1.73 2.60
CA ALA A 174 -2.07 2.98 3.02
C ALA A 174 -3.48 2.82 3.62
N ALA A 175 -4.10 1.65 3.51
CA ALA A 175 -5.38 1.40 4.17
C ALA A 175 -5.19 1.49 5.69
N SER A 176 -6.07 2.22 6.36
CA SER A 176 -5.99 2.38 7.82
C SER A 176 -6.53 1.15 8.55
N PHE A 177 -6.06 0.93 9.78
CA PHE A 177 -6.61 -0.09 10.68
C PHE A 177 -8.14 0.03 10.86
N GLN A 178 -8.68 1.25 10.90
CA GLN A 178 -10.13 1.47 11.01
C GLN A 178 -10.89 1.04 9.74
N HIS A 179 -10.27 1.16 8.56
CA HIS A 179 -10.82 0.63 7.32
C HIS A 179 -10.91 -0.90 7.37
N ARG A 180 -9.83 -1.58 7.78
CA ARG A 180 -9.79 -3.05 7.96
C ARG A 180 -10.87 -3.55 8.93
N LYS A 181 -11.02 -2.88 10.09
CA LYS A 181 -12.09 -3.20 11.05
C LYS A 181 -13.49 -3.05 10.46
N LYS A 182 -13.70 -2.04 9.60
CA LYS A 182 -15.00 -1.83 8.94
C LYS A 182 -15.27 -2.90 7.87
N ARG A 183 -14.25 -3.36 7.13
CA ARG A 183 -14.35 -4.52 6.24
C ARG A 183 -14.83 -5.74 7.01
N LEU A 184 -14.14 -6.11 8.10
CA LEU A 184 -14.51 -7.23 8.95
C LEU A 184 -15.95 -7.12 9.48
N ALA A 185 -16.32 -5.95 10.03
CA ALA A 185 -17.68 -5.74 10.50
C ALA A 185 -18.74 -6.00 9.42
N ALA A 186 -18.46 -5.58 8.18
CA ALA A 186 -19.37 -5.79 7.07
C ALA A 186 -19.36 -7.25 6.55
N TRP A 187 -18.25 -7.98 6.65
CA TRP A 187 -18.18 -9.41 6.37
C TRP A 187 -18.96 -10.24 7.41
N TYR A 188 -18.88 -9.87 8.69
CA TYR A 188 -19.72 -10.49 9.73
C TYR A 188 -21.20 -10.19 9.51
N ALA A 189 -21.56 -8.95 9.15
CA ALA A 189 -22.93 -8.62 8.78
C ALA A 189 -23.44 -9.49 7.63
N PHE A 190 -22.64 -9.63 6.56
CA PHE A 190 -22.93 -10.52 5.45
C PHE A 190 -23.10 -11.99 5.89
N SER A 191 -22.21 -12.50 6.76
CA SER A 191 -22.27 -13.87 7.28
C SER A 191 -23.48 -14.15 8.19
N ASN A 192 -24.06 -13.12 8.79
CA ASN A 192 -25.22 -13.24 9.68
C ASN A 192 -26.56 -13.14 8.93
N GLU A 193 -26.54 -12.61 7.71
CA GLU A 193 -27.70 -12.61 6.82
C GLU A 193 -27.95 -14.01 6.23
N GLN A 194 -29.17 -14.26 5.75
CA GLN A 194 -29.48 -15.49 5.02
C GLN A 194 -28.78 -15.45 3.65
N GLN A 195 -27.65 -16.13 3.54
CA GLN A 195 -26.84 -16.20 2.32
C GLN A 195 -27.02 -17.54 1.59
N PRO A 196 -26.81 -17.58 0.26
CA PRO A 196 -26.91 -18.82 -0.50
C PRO A 196 -25.84 -19.87 -0.10
N TRP A 197 -24.83 -19.46 0.68
CA TRP A 197 -23.78 -20.33 1.22
C TRP A 197 -24.22 -21.22 2.39
N GLY A 198 -25.45 -21.08 2.91
CA GLY A 198 -25.92 -21.86 4.06
C GLY A 198 -25.22 -21.46 5.36
N THR A 199 -24.78 -22.45 6.14
CA THR A 199 -24.10 -22.21 7.43
C THR A 199 -22.63 -21.83 7.21
N GLY A 200 -22.39 -20.55 7.02
CA GLY A 200 -21.06 -19.96 7.00
C GLY A 200 -20.57 -19.55 5.61
N VAL A 201 -19.77 -18.48 5.58
CA VAL A 201 -19.17 -17.93 4.36
C VAL A 201 -17.92 -18.76 3.99
N PRO A 202 -17.61 -18.92 2.69
CA PRO A 202 -16.31 -19.41 2.22
C PRO A 202 -15.11 -18.70 2.86
N SER A 203 -13.93 -19.33 2.78
CA SER A 203 -12.68 -18.72 3.25
C SER A 203 -12.42 -17.38 2.56
N ILE A 204 -11.99 -16.37 3.30
CA ILE A 204 -11.61 -15.06 2.76
C ILE A 204 -10.08 -14.94 2.85
N LEU A 205 -9.43 -14.98 1.69
CA LEU A 205 -7.99 -14.81 1.54
C LEU A 205 -7.66 -13.31 1.57
N VAL A 206 -6.89 -12.84 2.55
CA VAL A 206 -6.46 -11.45 2.66
C VAL A 206 -4.98 -11.35 2.35
N LEU A 207 -4.68 -10.71 1.22
CA LEU A 207 -3.31 -10.47 0.77
C LEU A 207 -2.84 -9.16 1.38
N CYS A 208 -1.92 -9.26 2.32
CA CYS A 208 -1.45 -8.15 3.13
C CYS A 208 -0.21 -7.53 2.49
N ALA A 209 -0.16 -6.20 2.44
CA ALA A 209 0.91 -5.46 1.77
C ALA A 209 2.30 -5.73 2.36
N ASN A 210 2.37 -6.06 3.64
CA ASN A 210 3.60 -6.38 4.40
C ASN A 210 3.25 -6.89 5.80
N ALA A 211 4.25 -7.34 6.56
CA ALA A 211 4.13 -7.80 7.95
C ALA A 211 3.39 -6.84 8.90
N SER A 212 3.53 -5.51 8.74
CA SER A 212 2.81 -4.54 9.58
C SER A 212 1.30 -4.60 9.32
N THR A 213 0.89 -4.61 8.05
CA THR A 213 -0.52 -4.84 7.68
C THR A 213 -0.99 -6.26 8.09
N SER A 214 -0.08 -7.24 7.98
CA SER A 214 -0.05 -8.54 8.65
C SER A 214 -0.71 -8.52 10.03
N ALA A 215 0.06 -7.99 10.96
CA ALA A 215 -0.28 -7.93 12.38
C ALA A 215 -1.56 -7.14 12.64
N GLN A 216 -1.81 -6.09 11.85
CA GLN A 216 -3.05 -5.32 11.95
C GLN A 216 -4.28 -6.15 11.60
N TRP A 217 -4.25 -6.93 10.52
CA TRP A 217 -5.35 -7.85 10.19
C TRP A 217 -5.51 -8.93 11.25
N THR A 218 -4.42 -9.58 11.70
CA THR A 218 -4.47 -10.57 12.78
C THR A 218 -5.17 -10.02 14.02
N LYS A 219 -4.73 -8.85 14.51
CA LYS A 219 -5.33 -8.18 15.67
C LYS A 219 -6.80 -7.83 15.45
N ALA A 220 -7.15 -7.33 14.27
CA ALA A 220 -8.52 -6.96 13.95
C ALA A 220 -9.42 -8.21 13.95
N THR A 221 -9.01 -9.27 13.25
CA THR A 221 -9.79 -10.50 13.15
C THR A 221 -9.94 -11.18 14.50
N GLN A 222 -8.88 -11.31 15.31
CA GLN A 222 -8.96 -11.83 16.69
C GLN A 222 -9.95 -11.04 17.56
N THR A 223 -9.92 -9.71 17.45
CA THR A 223 -10.85 -8.84 18.20
C THR A 223 -12.31 -9.10 17.82
N PHE A 224 -12.60 -9.38 16.55
CA PHE A 224 -13.95 -9.68 16.09
C PHE A 224 -14.36 -11.14 16.38
N ALA A 225 -13.45 -12.11 16.19
CA ALA A 225 -13.68 -13.51 16.51
C ALA A 225 -14.08 -13.70 17.97
N ALA A 226 -13.39 -13.02 18.91
CA ALA A 226 -13.74 -13.03 20.33
C ALA A 226 -15.16 -12.50 20.63
N ARG A 227 -15.72 -11.64 19.77
CA ARG A 227 -17.10 -11.10 19.91
C ARG A 227 -18.15 -11.97 19.24
N HIS A 228 -17.73 -12.88 18.36
CA HIS A 228 -18.57 -13.74 17.54
C HIS A 228 -18.13 -15.20 17.69
N ALA A 229 -17.83 -15.61 18.94
CA ALA A 229 -17.19 -16.89 19.26
C ALA A 229 -17.93 -18.11 18.66
N ASP A 230 -19.26 -18.03 18.55
CA ASP A 230 -20.08 -19.11 18.01
C ASP A 230 -19.88 -19.33 16.50
N ARG A 231 -19.38 -18.32 15.77
CA ARG A 231 -19.23 -18.31 14.31
C ARG A 231 -18.07 -17.39 13.85
N PRO A 232 -16.81 -17.78 14.07
CA PRO A 232 -15.67 -17.01 13.55
C PRO A 232 -15.65 -17.03 12.01
N LEU A 233 -15.24 -15.92 11.39
CA LEU A 233 -15.05 -15.88 9.94
C LEU A 233 -13.77 -16.65 9.57
N PRO A 234 -13.80 -17.50 8.52
CA PRO A 234 -12.61 -18.20 8.03
C PRO A 234 -11.71 -17.25 7.23
N VAL A 235 -10.98 -16.38 7.92
CA VAL A 235 -10.03 -15.43 7.30
C VAL A 235 -8.63 -16.04 7.26
N LEU A 236 -8.07 -16.15 6.07
CA LEU A 236 -6.69 -16.59 5.84
C LEU A 236 -5.85 -15.39 5.43
N LEU A 237 -4.69 -15.22 6.04
CA LEU A 237 -3.78 -14.10 5.81
C LEU A 237 -2.51 -14.62 5.15
N ALA A 238 -1.98 -13.87 4.18
CA ALA A 238 -0.63 -14.06 3.66
C ALA A 238 -0.06 -12.69 3.26
N GLU A 239 1.25 -12.57 3.23
CA GLU A 239 1.93 -11.36 2.76
C GLU A 239 2.19 -11.46 1.26
N ILE A 240 1.99 -10.36 0.53
CA ILE A 240 2.10 -10.32 -0.93
C ILE A 240 3.47 -10.87 -1.40
N ASP A 241 4.55 -10.40 -0.80
CA ASP A 241 5.91 -10.82 -1.15
C ASP A 241 6.14 -12.30 -0.85
N ALA A 242 5.57 -12.83 0.24
CA ALA A 242 5.71 -14.25 0.60
C ALA A 242 4.99 -15.15 -0.41
N VAL A 243 3.78 -14.76 -0.85
CA VAL A 243 3.01 -15.52 -1.84
C VAL A 243 3.71 -15.54 -3.20
N PHE A 244 4.18 -14.39 -3.70
CA PHE A 244 4.83 -14.32 -5.02
C PHE A 244 6.29 -14.78 -5.03
N SER A 245 6.97 -14.83 -3.89
CA SER A 245 8.31 -15.45 -3.79
C SER A 245 8.23 -16.97 -3.68
N ALA A 246 7.07 -17.49 -3.25
CA ALA A 246 6.77 -18.91 -3.19
C ALA A 246 5.81 -19.29 -4.33
N ASP A 247 4.86 -20.17 -4.04
CA ASP A 247 3.75 -20.54 -4.90
C ASP A 247 2.45 -20.24 -4.13
N PRO A 248 1.35 -19.78 -4.77
CA PRO A 248 0.08 -19.54 -4.08
C PRO A 248 -0.50 -20.75 -3.32
N LEU A 249 -0.10 -21.98 -3.64
CA LEU A 249 -0.45 -23.19 -2.89
C LEU A 249 0.52 -23.52 -1.75
N ALA A 250 1.67 -22.86 -1.65
CA ALA A 250 2.71 -23.14 -0.67
C ALA A 250 2.29 -22.81 0.78
N GLU A 251 3.15 -23.20 1.73
CA GLU A 251 2.99 -22.99 3.17
C GLU A 251 3.24 -21.53 3.58
N VAL A 252 2.39 -20.62 3.12
CA VAL A 252 2.46 -19.18 3.43
C VAL A 252 1.17 -18.62 4.03
N TRP A 253 0.14 -19.46 4.15
CA TRP A 253 -1.19 -19.05 4.59
C TRP A 253 -1.39 -19.34 6.07
N ARG A 254 -1.74 -18.31 6.83
CA ARG A 254 -2.06 -18.42 8.26
C ARG A 254 -3.51 -18.09 8.56
N GLY A 255 -4.13 -18.84 9.45
CA GLY A 255 -5.45 -18.49 9.98
C GLY A 255 -5.36 -17.33 10.97
N SER A 256 -6.45 -16.59 11.19
CA SER A 256 -6.46 -15.50 12.18
C SER A 256 -6.23 -15.93 13.63
N GLU A 257 -6.54 -17.20 13.94
CA GLU A 257 -6.43 -17.81 15.26
C GLU A 257 -5.00 -18.31 15.55
N THR A 258 -4.22 -18.63 14.52
CA THR A 258 -2.94 -19.34 14.66
C THR A 258 -1.87 -18.70 13.78
N ASN A 259 -0.67 -18.47 14.31
CA ASN A 259 0.47 -18.02 13.52
C ASN A 259 1.13 -19.16 12.70
N LEU A 260 0.54 -20.36 12.68
CA LEU A 260 1.04 -21.49 11.90
C LEU A 260 0.74 -21.26 10.42
N GLU A 261 1.78 -21.25 9.60
CA GLU A 261 1.66 -21.25 8.14
C GLU A 261 1.36 -22.67 7.65
N ALA A 262 0.54 -22.79 6.60
CA ALA A 262 0.21 -24.06 5.96
C ALA A 262 -0.18 -23.83 4.49
N ALA A 263 -0.24 -24.92 3.72
CA ALA A 263 -0.63 -24.87 2.32
C ALA A 263 -2.06 -24.37 2.15
N LEU A 264 -2.35 -23.67 1.05
CA LEU A 264 -3.68 -23.09 0.82
C LEU A 264 -4.78 -24.17 0.84
N SER A 265 -4.55 -25.29 0.14
CA SER A 265 -5.52 -26.40 0.04
C SER A 265 -5.87 -27.04 1.38
N GLU A 266 -4.97 -26.99 2.35
CA GLU A 266 -5.19 -27.53 3.70
C GLU A 266 -6.00 -26.58 4.58
N ARG A 267 -5.98 -25.28 4.27
CA ARG A 267 -6.67 -24.23 5.03
C ARG A 267 -8.05 -23.88 4.48
N LEU A 268 -8.35 -24.26 3.23
CA LEU A 268 -9.65 -23.99 2.62
C LEU A 268 -10.76 -24.87 3.21
N THR A 269 -11.98 -24.32 3.23
CA THR A 269 -13.17 -25.08 3.64
C THR A 269 -13.72 -25.85 2.45
N TRP A 270 -13.59 -27.18 2.49
CA TRP A 270 -14.12 -28.09 1.47
C TRP A 270 -15.63 -28.36 1.68
N ARG A 271 -16.40 -28.38 0.60
CA ARG A 271 -17.86 -28.49 0.55
C ARG A 271 -18.30 -29.35 -0.62
N GLU A 272 -19.46 -29.99 -0.52
CA GLU A 272 -20.00 -30.79 -1.64
C GLU A 272 -20.64 -29.92 -2.73
N ARG A 273 -21.15 -28.74 -2.38
CA ARG A 273 -21.90 -27.86 -3.29
C ARG A 273 -21.55 -26.40 -3.08
N VAL A 274 -21.66 -25.63 -4.17
CA VAL A 274 -21.58 -24.17 -4.17
C VAL A 274 -22.87 -23.60 -4.79
N PRO A 275 -23.25 -22.34 -4.49
CA PRO A 275 -24.40 -21.69 -5.11
C PRO A 275 -24.32 -21.69 -6.64
N GLU A 276 -25.45 -21.84 -7.32
CA GLU A 276 -25.50 -21.85 -8.79
C GLU A 276 -24.97 -20.55 -9.39
N GLU A 277 -25.20 -19.42 -8.69
CA GLU A 277 -24.74 -18.08 -9.08
C GLU A 277 -23.22 -17.94 -9.09
N CYS A 278 -22.49 -18.87 -8.47
CA CYS A 278 -21.04 -18.92 -8.49
C CYS A 278 -20.50 -19.42 -9.83
N HIS A 279 -21.28 -20.21 -10.58
CA HIS A 279 -20.89 -20.73 -11.88
C HIS A 279 -21.10 -19.68 -12.97
N LEU A 280 -20.09 -19.50 -13.80
CA LEU A 280 -20.20 -18.70 -15.01
C LEU A 280 -20.63 -19.58 -16.17
N ARG A 281 -21.52 -19.05 -17.00
CA ARG A 281 -21.88 -19.68 -18.28
C ARG A 281 -20.64 -19.63 -19.19
N PRO A 282 -20.21 -20.76 -19.77
CA PRO A 282 -19.15 -20.77 -20.78
C PRO A 282 -19.55 -19.93 -22.00
N LEU A 283 -18.58 -19.28 -22.64
CA LEU A 283 -18.75 -18.70 -23.98
C LEU A 283 -18.81 -19.82 -25.03
N ALA A 284 -19.88 -20.61 -25.04
CA ALA A 284 -20.00 -21.75 -25.95
C ALA A 284 -20.35 -21.36 -27.39
N ASP A 285 -20.91 -20.15 -27.62
CA ASP A 285 -21.49 -19.76 -28.93
C ASP A 285 -21.22 -18.29 -29.28
N LEU A 286 -19.95 -17.89 -29.42
CA LEU A 286 -19.64 -16.57 -29.97
C LEU A 286 -19.94 -16.53 -31.48
N PRO A 287 -20.77 -15.59 -31.98
CA PRO A 287 -21.00 -15.48 -33.41
C PRO A 287 -19.69 -15.22 -34.14
N GLN A 288 -19.42 -16.01 -35.18
CA GLN A 288 -18.14 -16.05 -35.89
C GLN A 288 -17.82 -14.78 -36.71
N THR A 289 -18.70 -13.77 -36.72
CA THR A 289 -18.54 -12.58 -37.59
C THR A 289 -18.80 -11.28 -36.83
N PRO A 290 -17.78 -10.42 -36.63
CA PRO A 290 -18.01 -9.08 -36.09
C PRO A 290 -18.79 -8.23 -37.11
N SER A 291 -19.76 -7.44 -36.62
CA SER A 291 -20.45 -6.44 -37.42
C SER A 291 -19.46 -5.36 -37.89
N GLN A 292 -19.62 -4.88 -39.13
CA GLN A 292 -18.65 -4.04 -39.85
C GLN A 292 -18.06 -2.89 -39.00
N GLN A 293 -16.74 -2.70 -39.17
CA GLN A 293 -15.90 -1.72 -38.49
C GLN A 293 -16.54 -0.32 -38.37
N MET A 294 -16.90 0.09 -37.16
CA MET A 294 -17.05 1.51 -36.86
C MET A 294 -15.66 2.14 -36.64
N PRO A 295 -15.39 3.34 -37.18
CA PRO A 295 -14.13 4.03 -36.97
C PRO A 295 -13.91 4.30 -35.47
N MET A 296 -12.75 3.87 -34.96
CA MET A 296 -12.29 4.08 -33.59
C MET A 296 -12.18 5.58 -33.27
N ARG A 297 -13.24 6.17 -32.72
CA ARG A 297 -13.10 7.34 -31.84
C ARG A 297 -13.08 6.85 -30.40
N SER A 298 -12.01 7.20 -29.68
CA SER A 298 -11.79 6.89 -28.27
C SER A 298 -13.03 7.24 -27.44
N VAL A 299 -13.77 6.21 -27.01
CA VAL A 299 -15.01 6.34 -26.22
C VAL A 299 -14.75 6.94 -24.84
N LEU A 300 -13.49 6.99 -24.40
CA LEU A 300 -13.09 7.60 -23.13
C LEU A 300 -13.22 9.14 -23.13
N ALA A 301 -13.33 9.79 -24.29
CA ALA A 301 -13.53 11.24 -24.36
C ALA A 301 -14.98 11.69 -24.06
N ALA A 302 -15.96 10.77 -24.07
CA ALA A 302 -17.38 11.10 -23.97
C ALA A 302 -17.98 10.86 -22.55
N ALA A 303 -17.16 10.52 -21.55
CA ALA A 303 -17.64 10.31 -20.20
C ALA A 303 -17.96 11.64 -19.50
N ASP A 304 -19.26 11.93 -19.43
CA ASP A 304 -20.01 12.82 -18.53
C ASP A 304 -19.21 13.49 -17.37
N THR A 305 -19.35 14.80 -17.24
CA THR A 305 -18.50 15.70 -16.44
C THR A 305 -18.62 15.61 -14.91
N SER A 306 -19.23 14.56 -14.35
CA SER A 306 -19.37 14.46 -12.89
C SER A 306 -17.99 14.29 -12.23
N SER A 307 -17.76 14.98 -11.11
CA SER A 307 -16.45 15.00 -10.44
C SER A 307 -15.97 13.62 -10.01
N GLU A 308 -16.88 12.69 -9.69
CA GLU A 308 -16.56 11.31 -9.31
C GLU A 308 -16.02 10.46 -10.48
N ARG A 309 -16.29 10.85 -11.73
CA ARG A 309 -15.79 10.15 -12.93
C ARG A 309 -14.42 10.64 -13.41
N ARG A 310 -13.95 11.81 -12.97
CA ARG A 310 -12.67 12.38 -13.42
C ARG A 310 -11.45 11.68 -12.83
N ALA A 311 -11.50 11.30 -11.55
CA ALA A 311 -10.36 10.69 -10.85
C ALA A 311 -9.77 9.43 -11.53
N PRO A 312 -10.57 8.43 -11.99
CA PRO A 312 -10.01 7.25 -12.66
C PRO A 312 -9.29 7.57 -13.98
N VAL A 313 -9.84 8.49 -14.79
CA VAL A 313 -9.23 8.91 -16.05
C VAL A 313 -7.91 9.64 -15.79
N LEU A 314 -7.92 10.57 -14.84
CA LEU A 314 -6.71 11.29 -14.44
C LEU A 314 -5.62 10.34 -13.95
N TYR A 315 -5.93 9.37 -13.09
CA TYR A 315 -4.92 8.44 -12.57
C TYR A 315 -4.25 7.59 -13.66
N ARG A 316 -5.01 7.19 -14.69
CA ARG A 316 -4.48 6.45 -15.85
C ARG A 316 -3.48 7.27 -16.65
N GLU A 317 -3.70 8.58 -16.79
CA GLU A 317 -2.84 9.49 -17.55
C GLU A 317 -1.60 9.98 -16.77
N ILE A 318 -1.54 9.67 -15.47
CA ILE A 318 -0.43 10.03 -14.60
C ILE A 318 0.66 8.96 -14.70
N GLY A 319 1.78 9.29 -15.33
CA GLY A 319 2.95 8.41 -15.36
C GLY A 319 3.58 8.16 -13.98
N VAL A 320 4.45 7.15 -13.85
CA VAL A 320 5.09 6.72 -12.58
C VAL A 320 5.65 7.89 -11.78
N THR A 321 6.40 8.77 -12.41
CA THR A 321 7.03 9.92 -11.74
C THR A 321 6.00 10.79 -11.04
N LYS A 322 4.89 11.14 -11.72
CA LYS A 322 3.84 11.96 -11.13
C LYS A 322 3.14 11.21 -9.97
N LYS A 323 2.93 9.89 -10.08
CA LYS A 323 2.38 9.06 -8.99
C LYS A 323 3.28 9.10 -7.75
N ARG A 324 4.59 8.93 -7.94
CA ARG A 324 5.58 9.03 -6.84
C ARG A 324 5.57 10.40 -6.17
N PHE A 325 5.40 11.49 -6.93
CA PHE A 325 5.24 12.83 -6.34
C PHE A 325 3.99 12.92 -5.45
N LEU A 326 2.86 12.37 -5.90
CA LEU A 326 1.63 12.33 -5.11
C LEU A 326 1.81 11.51 -3.83
N ASP A 327 2.46 10.35 -3.91
CA ASP A 327 2.75 9.52 -2.73
C ASP A 327 3.61 10.28 -1.71
N TRP A 328 4.71 10.90 -2.15
CA TRP A 328 5.56 11.70 -1.25
C TRP A 328 4.78 12.84 -0.60
N LEU A 329 4.01 13.61 -1.38
CA LEU A 329 3.23 14.73 -0.86
C LEU A 329 2.06 14.31 0.03
N ALA A 330 1.57 13.08 -0.10
CA ALA A 330 0.50 12.55 0.73
C ALA A 330 0.99 12.26 2.15
N PHE A 331 2.16 11.61 2.29
CA PHE A 331 2.71 11.23 3.60
C PHE A 331 3.58 12.34 4.22
N HIS A 332 4.23 13.15 3.38
CA HIS A 332 5.19 14.18 3.77
C HIS A 332 4.85 15.48 3.04
N PRO A 333 3.79 16.21 3.45
CA PRO A 333 3.40 17.46 2.79
C PRO A 333 4.43 18.56 3.08
N LEU A 334 4.34 19.68 2.36
CA LEU A 334 5.25 20.82 2.48
C LEU A 334 6.69 20.46 2.06
N LEU A 335 6.81 19.77 0.94
CA LEU A 335 8.09 19.55 0.25
C LEU A 335 8.24 20.56 -0.87
N THR A 336 9.48 20.99 -1.13
CA THR A 336 9.80 21.86 -2.26
C THR A 336 10.05 21.04 -3.53
N ALA A 337 10.16 21.72 -4.68
CA ALA A 337 10.56 21.07 -5.93
C ALA A 337 11.99 20.49 -5.85
N GLU A 338 12.87 21.07 -5.04
CA GLU A 338 14.21 20.56 -4.81
C GLU A 338 14.19 19.26 -4.00
N ASP A 339 13.41 19.24 -2.91
CA ASP A 339 13.25 18.04 -2.09
C ASP A 339 12.69 16.87 -2.90
N LEU A 340 11.62 17.11 -3.67
CA LEU A 340 11.01 16.09 -4.52
C LEU A 340 11.94 15.61 -5.64
N SER A 341 12.85 16.47 -6.13
CA SER A 341 13.84 16.08 -7.12
C SER A 341 14.85 15.08 -6.57
N VAL A 342 15.22 15.22 -5.29
CA VAL A 342 16.05 14.25 -4.55
C VAL A 342 15.28 12.95 -4.36
N LEU A 343 14.05 13.02 -3.83
CA LEU A 343 13.24 11.85 -3.46
C LEU A 343 12.81 10.99 -4.65
N VAL A 344 12.63 11.59 -5.83
CA VAL A 344 12.22 10.89 -7.05
C VAL A 344 13.38 10.73 -8.04
N HIS A 345 14.60 11.11 -7.64
CA HIS A 345 15.83 10.99 -8.42
C HIS A 345 15.72 11.60 -9.83
N CYS A 346 15.23 12.83 -9.90
CA CYS A 346 15.10 13.57 -11.16
C CYS A 346 15.73 14.96 -11.06
N ARG A 347 15.91 15.65 -12.20
CA ARG A 347 16.44 17.01 -12.21
C ARG A 347 15.40 17.98 -11.63
N ARG A 348 15.85 19.03 -10.90
CA ARG A 348 14.97 20.08 -10.34
C ARG A 348 14.01 20.69 -11.37
N GLN A 349 14.48 20.96 -12.59
CA GLN A 349 13.62 21.46 -13.68
C GLN A 349 12.52 20.46 -14.08
N GLN A 350 12.83 19.16 -14.11
CA GLN A 350 11.86 18.10 -14.36
C GLN A 350 10.79 18.08 -13.25
N ALA A 351 11.22 18.16 -11.99
CA ALA A 351 10.32 18.22 -10.84
C ALA A 351 9.36 19.41 -10.92
N GLN A 352 9.85 20.60 -11.30
CA GLN A 352 9.01 21.79 -11.52
C GLN A 352 7.97 21.59 -12.62
N ILE A 353 8.35 20.97 -13.76
CA ILE A 353 7.40 20.66 -14.84
C ILE A 353 6.33 19.67 -14.36
N VAL A 354 6.73 18.64 -13.62
CA VAL A 354 5.81 17.64 -13.03
C VAL A 354 4.84 18.30 -12.06
N LEU A 355 5.33 19.12 -11.14
CA LEU A 355 4.53 19.83 -10.15
C LEU A 355 3.54 20.80 -10.79
N ARG A 356 3.96 21.57 -11.81
CA ARG A 356 3.06 22.43 -12.58
C ARG A 356 1.91 21.62 -13.18
N ARG A 357 2.21 20.49 -13.83
CA ARG A 357 1.18 19.61 -14.43
C ARG A 357 0.25 19.00 -13.38
N LEU A 358 0.76 18.63 -12.21
CA LEU A 358 -0.06 18.12 -11.10
C LEU A 358 -0.98 19.21 -10.53
N LYS A 359 -0.48 20.45 -10.43
CA LYS A 359 -1.26 21.62 -10.00
C LYS A 359 -2.32 22.00 -11.04
N ASP A 360 -1.99 21.97 -12.32
CA ASP A 360 -2.93 22.22 -13.44
C ASP A 360 -4.06 21.16 -13.44
N ALA A 361 -3.76 19.93 -13.07
CA ALA A 361 -4.74 18.86 -12.87
C ALA A 361 -5.50 18.94 -11.51
N ALA A 362 -5.25 20.00 -10.73
CA ALA A 362 -5.81 20.23 -9.40
C ALA A 362 -5.54 19.10 -8.39
N LEU A 363 -4.48 18.31 -8.56
CA LEU A 363 -4.13 17.18 -7.67
C LEU A 363 -3.26 17.60 -6.49
N ILE A 364 -2.59 18.75 -6.60
CA ILE A 364 -1.78 19.36 -5.55
C ILE A 364 -2.07 20.85 -5.48
N GLU A 365 -1.72 21.44 -4.36
CA GLU A 365 -1.74 22.88 -4.09
C GLU A 365 -0.36 23.33 -3.63
N ASP A 366 -0.13 24.64 -3.60
CA ASP A 366 1.12 25.24 -3.17
C ASP A 366 0.93 26.35 -2.14
N LEU A 367 1.96 26.53 -1.31
CA LEU A 367 2.10 27.61 -0.34
C LEU A 367 3.43 28.32 -0.64
N VAL A 368 3.35 29.61 -0.96
CA VAL A 368 4.53 30.46 -1.15
C VAL A 368 4.83 31.15 0.18
N THR A 369 6.03 30.96 0.70
CA THR A 369 6.51 31.65 1.90
C THR A 369 7.72 32.51 1.58
N ARG A 370 7.75 33.70 2.19
CA ARG A 370 8.94 34.55 2.23
C ARG A 370 9.82 34.06 3.37
N ALA A 371 11.02 33.59 3.05
CA ALA A 371 12.03 33.38 4.07
C ALA A 371 12.41 34.73 4.69
N SER A 372 12.53 34.80 6.02
CA SER A 372 12.86 36.05 6.73
C SER A 372 14.21 36.63 6.32
N ASP A 373 15.12 35.79 5.80
CA ASP A 373 16.53 36.13 5.57
C ASP A 373 17.06 35.67 4.19
N ASP A 374 16.22 35.10 3.32
CA ASP A 374 16.63 34.63 1.98
C ASP A 374 15.96 35.46 0.87
N VAL A 375 16.70 35.69 -0.22
CA VAL A 375 16.27 36.58 -1.33
C VAL A 375 15.21 35.91 -2.23
N CYS A 376 14.99 34.60 -2.07
CA CYS A 376 14.06 33.83 -2.90
C CYS A 376 12.86 33.30 -2.11
N ASP A 377 11.65 33.54 -2.64
CA ASP A 377 10.43 32.90 -2.16
C ASP A 377 10.52 31.37 -2.33
N ALA A 378 10.24 30.62 -1.26
CA ALA A 378 10.18 29.18 -1.30
C ALA A 378 8.73 28.72 -1.54
N THR A 379 8.55 27.76 -2.47
CA THR A 379 7.24 27.17 -2.78
C THR A 379 7.16 25.75 -2.23
N TYR A 380 6.20 25.52 -1.35
CA TYR A 380 5.94 24.26 -0.69
C TYR A 380 4.67 23.64 -1.25
N TYR A 381 4.70 22.35 -1.59
CA TYR A 381 3.58 21.66 -2.20
C TYR A 381 2.91 20.72 -1.20
N PHE A 382 1.61 20.49 -1.36
CA PHE A 382 0.84 19.51 -0.59
C PHE A 382 -0.32 18.97 -1.41
N LEU A 383 -0.88 17.83 -0.98
CA LEU A 383 -1.96 17.16 -1.70
C LEU A 383 -3.26 17.98 -1.61
N SER A 384 -3.97 18.13 -2.73
CA SER A 384 -5.29 18.78 -2.76
C SER A 384 -6.40 17.80 -2.34
N SER A 385 -7.65 18.27 -2.28
CA SER A 385 -8.79 17.35 -2.08
C SER A 385 -9.00 16.36 -3.23
N GLU A 386 -8.69 16.74 -4.48
CA GLU A 386 -8.82 15.83 -5.64
C GLU A 386 -7.65 14.84 -5.70
N GLY A 387 -6.44 15.28 -5.33
CA GLY A 387 -5.30 14.39 -5.14
C GLY A 387 -5.59 13.32 -4.10
N LEU A 388 -6.19 13.71 -2.97
CA LEU A 388 -6.64 12.78 -1.93
C LEU A 388 -7.66 11.78 -2.44
N LYS A 389 -8.70 12.23 -3.17
CA LYS A 389 -9.72 11.33 -3.75
C LYS A 389 -9.09 10.34 -4.72
N THR A 390 -8.14 10.81 -5.53
CA THR A 390 -7.41 9.99 -6.49
C THR A 390 -6.61 8.88 -5.80
N LEU A 391 -5.82 9.20 -4.77
CA LEU A 391 -5.07 8.21 -4.00
C LEU A 391 -5.99 7.26 -3.20
N ALA A 392 -7.06 7.80 -2.62
CA ALA A 392 -8.04 7.00 -1.89
C ALA A 392 -8.72 5.97 -2.81
N GLN A 393 -9.06 6.38 -4.04
CA GLN A 393 -9.62 5.50 -5.05
C GLN A 393 -8.62 4.41 -5.45
N ARG A 394 -7.35 4.76 -5.72
CA ARG A 394 -6.27 3.80 -5.98
C ARG A 394 -6.21 2.74 -4.89
N ASP A 395 -6.22 3.17 -3.63
CA ASP A 395 -6.06 2.26 -2.51
C ASP A 395 -7.37 1.57 -2.09
N GLY A 396 -8.48 1.80 -2.79
CA GLY A 396 -9.78 1.19 -2.49
C GLY A 396 -10.41 1.67 -1.17
N VAL A 397 -9.98 2.83 -0.66
CA VAL A 397 -10.47 3.38 0.61
C VAL A 397 -11.39 4.57 0.33
N PRO A 398 -12.56 4.69 0.98
CA PRO A 398 -13.37 5.88 0.84
C PRO A 398 -12.60 7.15 1.29
N ALA A 399 -12.55 8.19 0.46
CA ALA A 399 -11.73 9.38 0.70
C ALA A 399 -11.89 9.99 2.10
N ARG A 400 -13.14 10.06 2.61
CA ARG A 400 -13.43 10.53 3.97
C ARG A 400 -12.75 9.70 5.05
N ARG A 401 -12.74 8.37 4.88
CA ARG A 401 -12.07 7.44 5.80
C ARG A 401 -10.56 7.54 5.66
N TYR A 402 -10.09 7.70 4.42
CA TYR A 402 -8.69 7.83 4.09
C TYR A 402 -8.07 9.05 4.78
N ALA A 403 -8.61 10.26 4.60
CA ALA A 403 -8.07 11.45 5.28
C ALA A 403 -8.28 11.45 6.81
N ARG A 404 -9.33 10.82 7.33
CA ARG A 404 -9.57 10.78 8.79
C ARG A 404 -8.66 9.80 9.54
N HIS A 405 -8.34 8.66 8.92
CA HIS A 405 -7.75 7.52 9.64
C HIS A 405 -6.42 7.02 9.06
N SER A 406 -6.04 7.40 7.84
CA SER A 406 -4.67 7.15 7.35
C SER A 406 -3.70 8.17 7.96
N SER A 407 -2.42 8.09 7.60
CA SER A 407 -1.37 9.07 7.88
C SER A 407 -1.31 10.24 6.90
N ILE A 408 -2.13 10.22 5.85
CA ILE A 408 -2.07 11.22 4.78
C ILE A 408 -2.52 12.60 5.25
N ALA A 409 -1.86 13.62 4.71
CA ALA A 409 -2.21 15.02 4.88
C ALA A 409 -2.58 15.64 3.53
N ALA A 410 -3.77 16.23 3.46
CA ALA A 410 -4.29 16.87 2.26
C ALA A 410 -5.14 18.08 2.63
N ALA A 411 -5.33 18.98 1.67
CA ALA A 411 -6.36 20.01 1.76
C ALA A 411 -7.73 19.33 1.67
N VAL A 412 -8.56 19.58 2.67
CA VAL A 412 -9.89 19.01 2.76
C VAL A 412 -10.89 20.16 2.85
N THR A 413 -11.63 20.38 1.77
CA THR A 413 -12.70 21.40 1.72
C THR A 413 -14.04 20.78 2.10
N GLY A 414 -14.82 21.47 2.95
CA GLY A 414 -16.20 21.11 3.25
C GLY A 414 -16.39 19.95 4.24
N TRP A 415 -15.35 19.52 4.95
CA TRP A 415 -15.50 18.52 6.03
C TRP A 415 -15.45 19.22 7.40
N GLN A 416 -16.33 18.81 8.31
CA GLN A 416 -16.33 19.32 9.68
C GLN A 416 -15.10 18.79 10.44
N GLY A 417 -14.24 19.71 10.87
CA GLY A 417 -13.05 19.42 11.68
C GLY A 417 -11.76 19.93 11.04
N GLU A 418 -10.77 20.22 11.88
CA GLU A 418 -9.43 20.56 11.43
C GLU A 418 -8.75 19.28 10.93
N GLY A 419 -8.36 19.26 9.66
CA GLY A 419 -7.62 18.15 9.07
C GLY A 419 -6.16 18.13 9.51
N ARG A 420 -5.46 17.03 9.20
CA ARG A 420 -4.03 16.87 9.55
C ARG A 420 -3.17 17.98 8.93
N LEU A 421 -3.46 18.39 7.69
CA LEU A 421 -2.71 19.45 7.01
C LEU A 421 -2.79 20.79 7.78
N GLN A 422 -3.96 21.17 8.31
CA GLN A 422 -4.11 22.42 9.06
C GLN A 422 -3.25 22.43 10.34
N THR A 423 -3.12 21.27 11.01
CA THR A 423 -2.20 21.14 12.15
C THR A 423 -0.75 21.29 11.72
N LEU A 424 -0.36 20.66 10.61
CA LEU A 424 1.01 20.76 10.07
C LEU A 424 1.34 22.19 9.61
N LEU A 425 0.39 22.90 9.01
CA LEU A 425 0.52 24.32 8.63
C LEU A 425 0.66 25.23 9.85
N ARG A 426 -0.03 24.95 10.97
CA ARG A 426 0.20 25.66 12.24
C ARG A 426 1.59 25.39 12.84
N GLN A 427 2.18 24.27 12.48
CA GLN A 427 3.53 23.85 12.87
C GLN A 427 4.49 23.93 11.68
N PHE A 428 4.33 24.94 10.82
CA PHE A 428 4.98 25.02 9.52
C PHE A 428 6.50 24.79 9.58
N ASP A 429 7.26 25.63 10.29
CA ASP A 429 8.72 25.47 10.28
C ASP A 429 9.20 24.22 11.05
N HIS A 430 8.36 23.65 11.92
CA HIS A 430 8.67 22.35 12.55
C HIS A 430 8.56 21.23 11.52
N THR A 431 7.46 21.20 10.77
CA THR A 431 7.23 20.21 9.71
C THR A 431 8.28 20.33 8.60
N VAL A 432 8.55 21.56 8.13
CA VAL A 432 9.57 21.83 7.09
C VAL A 432 10.97 21.45 7.59
N GLY A 433 11.32 21.76 8.84
CA GLY A 433 12.60 21.38 9.43
C GLY A 433 12.80 19.86 9.48
N THR A 434 11.80 19.13 9.96
CA THR A 434 11.81 17.65 9.97
C THR A 434 11.93 17.08 8.55
N ASN A 435 11.14 17.58 7.61
CA ASN A 435 11.19 17.12 6.21
C ASN A 435 12.57 17.38 5.59
N ARG A 436 13.12 18.60 5.75
CA ARG A 436 14.43 18.98 5.21
C ARG A 436 15.54 18.09 5.77
N PHE A 437 15.49 17.81 7.08
CA PHE A 437 16.43 16.88 7.71
C PHE A 437 16.34 15.48 7.08
N CYS A 438 15.12 14.91 6.96
CA CYS A 438 14.93 13.58 6.39
C CYS A 438 15.36 13.53 4.92
N VAL A 439 15.01 14.53 4.10
CA VAL A 439 15.45 14.62 2.69
C VAL A 439 16.97 14.70 2.59
N GLY A 440 17.63 15.51 3.42
CA GLY A 440 19.09 15.57 3.49
C GLY A 440 19.72 14.23 3.87
N LEU A 441 19.08 13.48 4.77
CA LEU A 441 19.48 12.13 5.16
C LEU A 441 19.31 11.12 4.03
N LEU A 442 18.21 11.17 3.27
CA LEU A 442 18.02 10.34 2.09
C LEU A 442 19.06 10.67 1.00
N ALA A 443 19.30 11.95 0.73
CA ALA A 443 20.29 12.39 -0.25
C ALA A 443 21.70 11.88 0.08
N ASP A 444 22.10 12.01 1.35
CA ASP A 444 23.42 11.57 1.80
C ASP A 444 23.54 10.04 1.87
N SER A 445 22.44 9.33 2.13
CA SER A 445 22.38 7.87 2.10
C SER A 445 22.71 7.32 0.71
N VAL A 446 22.16 7.91 -0.35
CA VAL A 446 22.45 7.52 -1.75
C VAL A 446 23.94 7.66 -2.05
N ARG A 447 24.57 8.78 -1.66
CA ARG A 447 26.02 9.02 -1.87
C ARG A 447 26.90 7.98 -1.17
N ARG A 448 26.41 7.42 -0.06
CA ARG A 448 27.15 6.49 0.81
C ARG A 448 26.74 5.02 0.63
N GLN A 449 25.89 4.73 -0.36
CA GLN A 449 25.36 3.38 -0.61
C GLN A 449 24.65 2.78 0.62
N ILE A 450 23.92 3.63 1.36
CA ILE A 450 23.05 3.22 2.46
C ILE A 450 21.64 3.11 1.90
N GLN A 451 21.00 1.97 2.12
CA GLN A 451 19.64 1.75 1.68
C GLN A 451 18.67 2.35 2.70
N VAL A 452 17.85 3.29 2.28
CA VAL A 452 16.71 3.76 3.07
C VAL A 452 15.51 2.88 2.73
N ILE A 453 15.05 2.10 3.71
CA ILE A 453 13.95 1.15 3.54
C ILE A 453 12.60 1.86 3.67
N ALA A 454 12.46 2.76 4.65
CA ALA A 454 11.24 3.53 4.85
C ALA A 454 11.51 4.89 5.50
N TRP A 455 10.69 5.88 5.16
CA TRP A 455 10.56 7.14 5.89
C TRP A 455 9.10 7.30 6.34
N LEU A 456 8.90 7.19 7.65
CA LEU A 456 7.60 7.27 8.31
C LEU A 456 7.34 8.70 8.81
N SER A 457 6.14 9.21 8.53
CA SER A 457 5.68 10.51 9.05
C SER A 457 5.46 10.47 10.57
N ALA A 458 5.27 11.62 11.21
CA ALA A 458 4.86 11.68 12.63
C ALA A 458 3.57 10.90 12.94
N ALA A 459 2.72 10.67 11.94
CA ALA A 459 1.50 9.88 12.11
C ALA A 459 1.75 8.37 12.01
N ASP A 460 2.72 7.96 11.21
CA ASP A 460 3.10 6.55 11.02
C ASP A 460 4.11 6.07 12.07
N ALA A 461 4.97 6.97 12.56
CA ALA A 461 6.01 6.66 13.53
C ALA A 461 5.49 6.45 14.97
N VAL A 462 4.16 6.42 15.18
CA VAL A 462 3.56 6.27 16.51
C VAL A 462 3.86 4.89 17.08
N MET A 463 4.41 4.86 18.29
CA MET A 463 4.79 3.63 18.99
C MET A 463 3.96 3.45 20.25
N SER A 464 3.63 2.20 20.58
CA SER A 464 2.91 1.88 21.81
C SER A 464 3.89 1.51 22.92
N ILE A 465 3.64 2.02 24.13
CA ILE A 465 4.37 1.67 25.34
C ILE A 465 3.45 0.75 26.16
N SER A 466 3.99 -0.35 26.69
CA SER A 466 3.21 -1.40 27.35
C SER A 466 2.92 -1.09 28.83
N SER A 467 3.79 -0.33 29.52
CA SER A 467 3.57 0.03 30.93
C SER A 467 2.68 1.28 31.10
N GLY A 468 1.58 1.11 31.84
CA GLY A 468 0.70 2.19 32.27
C GLY A 468 -0.25 2.76 31.20
N ASP A 469 -1.22 3.58 31.64
CA ASP A 469 -2.32 4.15 30.84
C ASP A 469 -1.95 4.53 29.39
N ARG A 470 -2.13 3.60 28.44
CA ARG A 470 -2.11 3.76 26.97
C ARG A 470 -1.29 4.96 26.45
N ARG A 471 -0.04 5.12 26.90
CA ARG A 471 0.79 6.24 26.46
C ARG A 471 1.42 5.87 25.12
N GLN A 472 1.15 6.70 24.12
CA GLN A 472 1.79 6.59 22.81
C GLN A 472 3.03 7.47 22.76
N LEU A 473 4.11 6.93 22.20
CA LEU A 473 5.27 7.69 21.78
C LEU A 473 5.01 8.19 20.36
N ARG A 474 5.35 9.45 20.09
CA ARG A 474 5.15 10.07 18.78
C ARG A 474 6.39 10.88 18.38
N PRO A 475 7.37 10.21 17.74
CA PRO A 475 8.45 10.89 17.03
C PRO A 475 7.89 11.82 15.95
N ASP A 476 8.67 12.82 15.55
CA ASP A 476 8.33 13.71 14.44
C ASP A 476 8.51 13.02 13.08
N ALA A 477 9.43 12.07 13.01
CA ALA A 477 9.56 11.13 11.92
C ALA A 477 10.26 9.85 12.40
N ALA A 478 10.24 8.80 11.58
CA ALA A 478 11.18 7.69 11.72
C ALA A 478 11.77 7.30 10.36
N VAL A 479 13.03 6.86 10.34
CA VAL A 479 13.71 6.41 9.12
C VAL A 479 14.35 5.05 9.35
N ASP A 480 14.02 4.11 8.49
CA ASP A 480 14.54 2.75 8.50
C ASP A 480 15.70 2.65 7.52
N LEU A 481 16.89 2.29 8.02
CA LEU A 481 18.13 2.20 7.27
C LEU A 481 18.65 0.76 7.23
N GLN A 482 19.31 0.42 6.13
CA GLN A 482 20.13 -0.79 6.00
C GLN A 482 21.49 -0.46 5.38
N TRP A 483 22.55 -0.96 6.00
CA TRP A 483 23.93 -0.80 5.54
C TRP A 483 24.74 -2.05 5.87
N ARG A 484 25.35 -2.68 4.85
CA ARG A 484 26.16 -3.90 4.98
C ARG A 484 25.48 -5.00 5.81
N GLY A 485 24.17 -5.20 5.57
CA GLY A 485 23.35 -6.18 6.30
C GLY A 485 22.82 -5.69 7.65
N ALA A 486 23.47 -4.72 8.30
CA ALA A 486 22.98 -4.10 9.52
C ALA A 486 21.73 -3.25 9.24
N ARG A 487 20.75 -3.30 10.14
CA ARG A 487 19.50 -2.54 10.07
C ARG A 487 19.42 -1.60 11.27
N LEU A 488 18.84 -0.42 11.11
CA LEU A 488 18.65 0.56 12.18
C LEU A 488 17.42 1.42 11.91
N ARG A 489 16.59 1.63 12.93
CA ARG A 489 15.49 2.59 12.91
C ARG A 489 15.90 3.86 13.64
N LEU A 490 15.93 4.97 12.93
CA LEU A 490 16.14 6.29 13.50
C LEU A 490 14.79 6.89 13.91
N LEU A 491 14.59 7.16 15.19
CA LEU A 491 13.46 7.97 15.67
C LEU A 491 13.91 9.43 15.67
N VAL A 492 13.19 10.31 14.98
CA VAL A 492 13.63 11.70 14.76
C VAL A 492 12.75 12.66 15.57
N GLU A 493 13.42 13.60 16.23
CA GLU A 493 12.86 14.68 17.01
C GLU A 493 13.47 16.01 16.57
N TRP A 494 12.63 16.98 16.22
CA TRP A 494 13.05 18.31 15.78
C TRP A 494 12.63 19.36 16.82
N ASP A 495 13.56 19.82 17.66
CA ASP A 495 13.24 20.78 18.73
C ASP A 495 13.52 22.23 18.29
N ARG A 496 12.45 22.99 18.10
CA ARG A 496 12.49 24.44 17.85
C ARG A 496 12.55 25.32 19.08
N HIS A 497 12.77 24.73 20.27
CA HIS A 497 12.70 25.45 21.54
C HIS A 497 11.32 26.08 21.84
N THR A 498 10.23 25.57 21.24
CA THR A 498 8.85 26.06 21.49
C THR A 498 8.14 25.29 22.61
N MET A 499 8.63 24.10 22.96
CA MET A 499 8.05 23.25 24.01
C MET A 499 8.52 23.68 25.40
N ARG A 500 7.57 23.83 26.34
CA ARG A 500 7.88 24.21 27.73
C ARG A 500 8.68 23.10 28.43
N GLY A 501 9.58 23.48 29.35
CA GLY A 501 10.45 22.56 30.09
C GLY A 501 9.75 21.33 30.69
N PRO A 502 8.63 21.46 31.42
CA PRO A 502 7.92 20.30 31.97
C PRO A 502 7.36 19.35 30.90
N GLN A 503 6.86 19.89 29.77
CA GLN A 503 6.36 19.09 28.66
C GLN A 503 7.49 18.34 27.97
N MET A 504 8.65 19.00 27.80
CA MET A 504 9.85 18.36 27.27
C MET A 504 10.33 17.23 28.18
N ASN A 505 10.44 17.47 29.50
CA ASN A 505 10.81 16.43 30.46
C ASN A 505 9.86 15.23 30.41
N ALA A 506 8.53 15.46 30.31
CA ALA A 506 7.55 14.39 30.15
C ALA A 506 7.71 13.62 28.83
N LYS A 507 8.03 14.31 27.73
CA LYS A 507 8.31 13.68 26.43
C LYS A 507 9.56 12.81 26.49
N LEU A 508 10.66 13.33 27.02
CA LEU A 508 11.91 12.60 27.19
C LEU A 508 11.77 11.42 28.16
N GLY A 509 10.99 11.58 29.23
CA GLY A 509 10.64 10.50 30.14
C GLY A 509 9.93 9.33 29.44
N ARG A 510 9.00 9.62 28.50
CA ARG A 510 8.36 8.57 27.69
C ARG A 510 9.35 7.84 26.79
N TYR A 511 10.32 8.54 26.21
CA TYR A 511 11.40 7.88 25.46
C TYR A 511 12.22 6.97 26.37
N ALA A 512 12.59 7.43 27.58
CA ALA A 512 13.33 6.62 28.53
C ALA A 512 12.57 5.34 28.92
N THR A 513 11.27 5.46 29.23
CA THR A 513 10.41 4.29 29.48
C THR A 513 10.33 3.37 28.27
N TYR A 514 10.11 3.92 27.07
CA TYR A 514 10.05 3.14 25.84
C TYR A 514 11.31 2.30 25.62
N PHE A 515 12.48 2.93 25.64
CA PHE A 515 13.76 2.21 25.46
C PHE A 515 14.04 1.21 26.59
N SER A 516 13.54 1.47 27.81
CA SER A 516 13.66 0.49 28.90
C SER A 516 12.88 -0.79 28.59
N GLU A 517 11.65 -0.67 28.09
CA GLU A 517 10.79 -1.82 27.77
C GLU A 517 11.31 -2.59 26.56
N THR A 518 11.63 -1.89 25.46
CA THR A 518 12.09 -2.53 24.23
C THR A 518 13.38 -3.31 24.46
N ARG A 519 14.27 -2.84 25.35
CA ARG A 519 15.51 -3.56 25.69
C ARG A 519 15.25 -4.97 26.26
N TYR A 520 14.18 -5.16 27.02
CA TYR A 520 13.82 -6.47 27.58
C TYR A 520 12.99 -7.33 26.63
N GLN A 521 12.30 -6.71 25.67
CA GLN A 521 11.36 -7.40 24.78
C GLN A 521 11.96 -7.78 23.42
N ARG A 522 13.16 -7.30 23.07
CA ARG A 522 13.75 -7.60 21.75
C ARG A 522 13.85 -9.09 21.52
N THR A 523 13.12 -9.55 20.52
CA THR A 523 13.25 -10.89 19.96
C THR A 523 14.30 -10.88 18.85
N ASN A 524 14.84 -12.05 18.51
CA ASN A 524 15.75 -12.18 17.37
C ASN A 524 15.05 -11.69 16.09
N GLY A 525 15.44 -10.53 15.57
CA GLY A 525 14.89 -9.94 14.34
C GLY A 525 14.40 -8.50 14.46
N ASP A 526 14.23 -7.97 15.69
CA ASP A 526 13.82 -6.58 15.89
C ASP A 526 14.93 -5.59 15.54
N TRP A 527 14.56 -4.46 14.95
CA TRP A 527 15.51 -3.44 14.51
C TRP A 527 16.05 -2.68 15.72
N PRO A 528 17.37 -2.43 15.81
CA PRO A 528 17.87 -1.50 16.79
C PRO A 528 17.30 -0.11 16.48
N GLU A 529 16.79 0.54 17.52
CA GLU A 529 16.23 1.89 17.44
C GLU A 529 17.20 2.89 18.06
N HIS A 530 17.32 4.06 17.44
CA HIS A 530 18.19 5.13 17.91
C HIS A 530 17.48 6.48 17.77
N LEU A 531 17.44 7.25 18.84
CA LEU A 531 16.80 8.56 18.88
C LEU A 531 17.77 9.64 18.38
N LEU A 532 17.36 10.40 17.37
CA LEU A 532 18.03 11.59 16.89
C LEU A 532 17.24 12.82 17.30
N VAL A 533 17.88 13.75 18.01
CA VAL A 533 17.30 15.04 18.37
C VAL A 533 18.09 16.14 17.69
N VAL A 534 17.43 16.86 16.79
CA VAL A 534 18.01 18.02 16.12
C VAL A 534 17.40 19.29 16.70
N THR A 535 18.22 20.24 17.10
CA THR A 535 17.76 21.51 17.70
C THR A 535 18.38 22.73 17.03
N THR A 536 17.97 23.94 17.40
CA THR A 536 18.35 25.17 16.71
C THR A 536 19.67 25.78 17.19
N SER A 537 20.15 25.44 18.40
CA SER A 537 21.34 26.06 18.97
C SER A 537 22.16 25.12 19.87
N PRO A 538 23.48 25.34 20.02
CA PRO A 538 24.32 24.50 20.88
C PRO A 538 23.91 24.50 22.36
N SER A 539 23.52 25.66 22.91
CA SER A 539 23.07 25.75 24.31
C SER A 539 21.80 24.93 24.56
N ARG A 540 20.88 24.91 23.58
CA ARG A 540 19.70 24.06 23.65
C ARG A 540 20.05 22.58 23.49
N GLU A 541 21.04 22.24 22.66
CA GLU A 541 21.55 20.86 22.53
C GLU A 541 22.05 20.33 23.88
N GLU A 542 22.79 21.15 24.63
CA GLU A 542 23.27 20.84 25.97
C GLU A 542 22.14 20.69 27.00
N ASP A 543 21.15 21.60 27.02
CA ASP A 543 19.98 21.52 27.90
C ASP A 543 19.16 20.25 27.64
N LEU A 544 18.89 19.91 26.38
CA LEU A 544 18.16 18.69 26.02
C LEU A 544 18.90 17.44 26.47
N ARG A 545 20.22 17.42 26.31
CA ARG A 545 21.07 16.32 26.77
C ARG A 545 21.03 16.15 28.28
N ALA A 546 21.17 17.23 29.04
CA ALA A 546 21.08 17.21 30.50
C ALA A 546 19.73 16.67 30.99
N ARG A 547 18.62 17.14 30.38
CA ARG A 547 17.27 16.66 30.68
C ARG A 547 17.09 15.18 30.36
N PHE A 548 17.63 14.74 29.23
CA PHE A 548 17.53 13.35 28.84
C PHE A 548 18.33 12.44 29.76
N ASN A 549 19.57 12.81 30.10
CA ASN A 549 20.40 12.07 31.07
C ASN A 549 19.69 11.94 32.42
N SER A 550 19.00 12.99 32.86
CA SER A 550 18.16 12.94 34.06
C SER A 550 16.98 11.96 33.91
N ALA A 551 16.30 11.94 32.77
CA ALA A 551 15.20 11.01 32.50
C ALA A 551 15.69 9.54 32.42
N VAL A 552 16.84 9.31 31.79
CA VAL A 552 17.53 8.01 31.69
C VAL A 552 17.90 7.48 33.08
N GLY A 553 18.54 8.33 33.91
CA GLY A 553 18.91 7.98 35.27
C GLY A 553 17.68 7.67 36.13
N THR A 554 16.59 8.42 35.96
CA THR A 554 15.31 8.14 36.63
C THR A 554 14.72 6.78 36.21
N ALA A 555 14.87 6.40 34.94
CA ALA A 555 14.42 5.11 34.41
C ALA A 555 15.36 3.94 34.77
N GLY A 556 16.48 4.19 35.46
CA GLY A 556 17.45 3.17 35.83
C GLY A 556 18.22 2.57 34.65
N LEU A 557 18.30 3.29 33.53
CA LEU A 557 18.98 2.81 32.32
C LEU A 557 20.46 3.22 32.34
N PRO A 558 21.40 2.30 32.00
CA PRO A 558 22.82 2.63 31.97
C PRO A 558 23.17 3.55 30.80
N PHE A 559 22.46 3.42 29.69
CA PHE A 559 22.56 4.28 28.52
C PHE A 559 21.30 4.13 27.67
N ILE A 560 21.02 5.11 26.83
CA ILE A 560 20.02 5.02 25.76
C ILE A 560 20.71 5.40 24.44
N PRO A 561 20.40 4.71 23.32
CA PRO A 561 20.83 5.12 21.99
C PRO A 561 20.19 6.47 21.60
N LEU A 562 20.80 7.56 22.07
CA LEU A 562 20.43 8.94 21.75
C LEU A 562 21.63 9.65 21.10
N SER A 563 21.33 10.46 20.10
CA SER A 563 22.25 11.45 19.56
C SER A 563 21.58 12.80 19.39
N THR A 564 22.32 13.84 19.78
CA THR A 564 21.89 15.25 19.68
C THR A 564 22.75 15.99 18.67
N SER A 565 22.17 16.93 17.93
CA SER A 565 22.92 17.85 17.06
C SER A 565 22.16 19.16 16.85
N THR A 566 22.81 20.14 16.22
CA THR A 566 22.17 21.38 15.79
C THR A 566 21.85 21.35 14.30
N ALA A 567 20.72 21.95 13.91
CA ALA A 567 20.28 22.05 12.52
C ALA A 567 21.39 22.61 11.62
N SER A 568 22.03 23.72 12.03
CA SER A 568 23.12 24.35 11.27
C SER A 568 24.32 23.43 11.03
N LEU A 569 24.65 22.56 12.00
CA LEU A 569 25.79 21.65 11.86
C LEU A 569 25.45 20.50 10.92
N VAL A 570 24.26 19.93 11.06
CA VAL A 570 23.74 18.87 10.19
C VAL A 570 23.56 19.35 8.76
N GLU A 571 22.99 20.54 8.54
CA GLU A 571 22.80 21.12 7.21
C GLU A 571 24.12 21.37 6.50
N ARG A 572 25.14 21.85 7.22
CA ARG A 572 26.45 22.19 6.64
C ARG A 572 27.29 20.95 6.32
N LEU A 573 27.31 19.95 7.20
CA LEU A 573 28.23 18.81 7.09
C LEU A 573 27.55 17.51 6.63
N GLY A 574 26.23 17.45 6.68
CA GLY A 574 25.42 16.28 6.38
C GLY A 574 25.16 15.40 7.61
N PRO A 575 24.06 14.61 7.59
CA PRO A 575 23.66 13.80 8.73
C PRO A 575 24.57 12.59 8.99
N PHE A 576 25.37 12.12 8.03
CA PHE A 576 26.33 11.04 8.30
C PHE A 576 27.72 11.53 8.70
N ALA A 577 27.96 12.84 8.76
CA ALA A 577 29.22 13.39 9.27
C ALA A 577 29.30 13.29 10.80
N ALA A 578 30.49 13.55 11.35
CA ALA A 578 30.76 13.55 12.80
C ALA A 578 30.12 14.76 13.50
N VAL A 579 28.79 14.82 13.49
CA VAL A 579 27.98 15.95 13.98
C VAL A 579 27.14 15.59 15.19
N TRP A 580 27.12 14.34 15.61
CA TRP A 580 26.21 13.83 16.64
C TRP A 580 26.90 13.67 17.98
N SER A 581 26.38 14.30 19.04
CA SER A 581 26.86 14.07 20.40
C SER A 581 25.99 13.03 21.09
N ASN A 582 26.63 11.97 21.62
CA ASN A 582 25.98 10.81 22.25
C ASN A 582 25.91 10.89 23.79
N GLY A 583 26.39 11.99 24.39
CA GLY A 583 26.32 12.27 25.83
C GLY A 583 27.19 11.41 26.75
N VAL A 584 27.88 10.40 26.23
CA VAL A 584 28.80 9.53 26.98
C VAL A 584 30.26 9.86 26.65
N GLU A 585 30.57 10.13 25.38
CA GLU A 585 31.93 10.38 24.92
C GLU A 585 32.21 11.89 24.75
N GLN A 586 33.45 12.29 25.03
CA GLN A 586 33.97 13.62 24.68
C GLN A 586 34.23 13.68 23.17
N GLY A 587 33.18 13.73 22.37
CA GLY A 587 33.28 13.75 20.91
C GLY A 587 31.94 13.85 20.20
N ARG A 588 32.01 14.17 18.90
CA ARG A 588 30.88 13.99 17.98
C ARG A 588 31.19 12.77 17.11
N MET A 589 30.17 11.95 16.84
CA MET A 589 30.25 10.74 16.04
C MET A 589 29.41 10.88 14.75
N GLY A 590 29.68 10.04 13.76
CA GLY A 590 28.85 9.93 12.56
C GLY A 590 27.74 8.90 12.73
N LEU A 591 26.65 9.02 11.95
CA LEU A 591 25.62 7.97 11.91
C LEU A 591 26.13 6.63 11.38
N LEU A 592 27.22 6.64 10.60
CA LEU A 592 27.89 5.40 10.19
C LEU A 592 28.51 4.67 11.38
N ASP A 593 29.04 5.40 12.37
CA ASP A 593 29.57 4.81 13.59
C ASP A 593 28.42 4.23 14.43
N VAL A 594 27.29 4.93 14.51
CA VAL A 594 26.05 4.43 15.15
C VAL A 594 25.57 3.14 14.48
N LEU A 595 25.51 3.11 13.14
CA LEU A 595 25.12 1.93 12.36
C LEU A 595 26.10 0.76 12.57
N ALA A 596 27.40 1.04 12.60
CA ALA A 596 28.43 0.03 12.83
C ALA A 596 28.32 -0.58 14.23
N LEU A 597 28.00 0.22 15.25
CA LEU A 597 27.73 -0.25 16.60
C LEU A 597 26.45 -1.09 16.67
N ALA A 598 25.40 -0.70 15.94
CA ALA A 598 24.14 -1.44 15.88
C ALA A 598 24.28 -2.82 15.19
N GLY A 599 25.18 -2.94 14.21
CA GLY A 599 25.46 -4.19 13.49
C GLY A 599 26.29 -5.21 14.28
N ARG A 600 27.01 -4.76 15.32
CA ARG A 600 27.62 -5.66 16.31
C ARG A 600 26.51 -6.12 17.24
N GLN A 601 25.72 -7.11 16.82
CA GLN A 601 24.89 -7.84 17.78
C GLN A 601 25.81 -8.27 18.93
N PRO A 602 25.41 -8.08 20.20
CA PRO A 602 26.14 -8.66 21.30
C PRO A 602 25.97 -10.17 21.19
N ASP A 603 26.90 -10.82 20.48
CA ASP A 603 27.10 -12.25 20.59
C ASP A 603 27.16 -12.56 22.10
N SER A 604 26.37 -13.57 22.47
CA SER A 604 26.29 -14.18 23.78
C SER A 604 27.57 -14.01 24.62
N GLU A 605 27.44 -13.33 25.77
CA GLU A 605 28.36 -13.43 26.91
C GLU A 605 29.73 -12.71 26.88
N ALA A 606 29.84 -11.50 26.32
CA ALA A 606 30.87 -10.58 26.79
C ALA A 606 30.24 -9.48 27.67
N LYS A 607 30.49 -9.55 28.99
CA LYS A 607 30.37 -8.39 29.89
C LYS A 607 31.38 -7.33 29.44
N VAL A 608 31.12 -6.63 28.34
CA VAL A 608 31.89 -5.48 27.92
C VAL A 608 31.54 -4.35 28.89
N ARG A 609 32.44 -4.10 29.83
CA ARG A 609 32.52 -2.79 30.48
C ARG A 609 32.94 -1.81 29.39
N TRP A 610 32.01 -0.97 28.97
CA TRP A 610 32.33 0.23 28.22
C TRP A 610 33.25 1.11 29.09
N PRO A 611 34.32 1.70 28.53
CA PRO A 611 35.30 2.48 29.27
C PRO A 611 34.69 3.72 29.96
#